data_AF-A0A4Y2UZH1-F1
#
_entry.id   AF-A0A4Y2UZH1-F1
#
_cell.length_a   1.000
_cell.length_b   1.000
_cell.length_c   1.000
_cell.angle_alpha   90.00
_cell.angle_beta   90.00
_cell.angle_gamma   90.00
#
_symmetry.space_group_name_H-M   'P 1'
#
loop_
_entity.id
_entity.type
_entity.pdbx_description
1 polymer ?
#
loop_
_entity_poly.entity_id
_entity_poly.type
_entity_poly.pdbx_seq_one_letter_code
_entity_poly.pdbx_strand_id
1 'polypeptide(L)'
;MYRMILVDPQHRDLQRIVWKNGENDTVKTYKLNTVTYGTTSAPYLATRVLHQLVKDEGQCFHLAATVLASDIYMDDVFTGGDSLEEVRELQVQLIRSLARAGMELHKWRTNASNLRSNISEEKEYSFSCSSETKALGILWDHITDCFSFKVLPSPQNTKRALLSNIARIFDPFGLLGPVITVVKIFLQRLWKLKIDWNDSLPEREAEEWEKFLNFLHSINQLCIPRHVLCEFP
;
A
#
# COMPACT_ATOMS: atom_id res chain seq x y z
N MET A 1 11.18 -6.77 -7.95
CA MET A 1 10.30 -7.25 -9.04
C MET A 1 10.52 -6.54 -10.39
N TYR A 2 10.02 -5.32 -10.64
CA TYR A 2 9.99 -4.72 -11.99
C TYR A 2 11.32 -4.69 -12.75
N ARG A 3 12.42 -4.37 -12.05
CA ARG A 3 13.76 -4.33 -12.64
C ARG A 3 14.31 -5.69 -13.09
N MET A 4 13.65 -6.79 -12.75
CA MET A 4 14.01 -8.14 -13.22
C MET A 4 13.35 -8.50 -14.55
N ILE A 5 12.50 -7.62 -15.09
CA ILE A 5 11.74 -7.86 -16.32
C ILE A 5 12.33 -6.99 -17.42
N LEU A 6 12.91 -7.62 -18.44
CA LEU A 6 13.43 -6.91 -19.60
C LEU A 6 12.28 -6.43 -20.49
N VAL A 7 12.41 -5.21 -20.98
CA VAL A 7 11.55 -4.65 -22.01
C VAL A 7 12.08 -5.09 -23.37
N ASP A 8 11.17 -5.35 -24.30
CA ASP A 8 11.52 -5.64 -25.69
C ASP A 8 12.46 -4.55 -26.23
N PRO A 9 13.61 -4.91 -26.84
CA PRO A 9 14.56 -3.95 -27.38
C PRO A 9 13.93 -2.86 -28.27
N GLN A 10 12.87 -3.18 -29.02
CA GLN A 10 12.16 -2.24 -29.90
C GLN A 10 11.43 -1.14 -29.13
N HIS A 11 11.01 -1.41 -27.88
CA HIS A 11 10.29 -0.46 -27.04
C HIS A 11 11.18 0.34 -26.09
N ARG A 12 12.47 -0.03 -25.93
CA ARG A 12 13.38 0.63 -24.97
C ARG A 12 13.66 2.10 -25.32
N ASP A 13 13.57 2.45 -26.59
CA ASP A 13 13.71 3.84 -27.02
C ASP A 13 12.59 4.76 -26.53
N LEU A 14 11.43 4.19 -26.17
CA LEU A 14 10.32 4.91 -25.55
C LEU A 14 10.54 5.16 -24.05
N GLN A 15 11.58 4.57 -23.45
CA GLN A 15 11.92 4.71 -22.03
C GLN A 15 13.22 5.50 -21.82
N ARG A 16 13.47 6.49 -22.69
CA ARG A 16 14.64 7.36 -22.56
C ARG A 16 14.46 8.33 -21.40
N ILE A 17 15.52 8.47 -20.61
CA ILE A 17 15.61 9.49 -19.57
C ILE A 17 16.82 10.38 -19.82
N VAL A 18 16.71 11.62 -19.39
CA VAL A 18 17.83 12.55 -19.34
C VAL A 18 18.35 12.64 -17.91
N TRP A 19 19.66 12.76 -17.77
CA TRP A 19 20.31 12.89 -16.48
C TRP A 19 21.44 13.91 -16.55
N LYS A 20 21.58 14.71 -15.51
CA LYS A 20 22.57 15.77 -15.39
C LYS A 20 23.04 15.81 -13.94
N ASN A 21 24.36 15.70 -13.72
CA ASN A 21 24.92 15.59 -12.37
C ASN A 21 25.00 16.94 -11.64
N GLY A 22 25.28 18.02 -12.36
CA GLY A 22 25.28 19.40 -11.84
C GLY A 22 24.81 20.42 -12.88
N GLU A 23 24.50 21.65 -12.47
CA GLU A 23 23.93 22.70 -13.33
C GLU A 23 24.74 23.01 -14.60
N ASN A 24 26.07 22.83 -14.56
CA ASN A 24 26.95 23.10 -15.70
C ASN A 24 27.34 21.84 -16.49
N ASP A 25 26.88 20.66 -16.08
CA ASP A 25 27.23 19.42 -16.75
C ASP A 25 26.43 19.20 -18.04
N THR A 26 27.03 18.45 -18.97
CA THR A 26 26.33 18.01 -20.18
C THR A 26 25.20 17.04 -19.84
N VAL A 27 24.04 17.25 -20.46
CA VAL A 27 22.90 16.35 -20.32
C VAL A 27 23.22 15.02 -20.98
N LYS A 28 23.15 13.94 -20.21
CA LYS A 28 23.30 12.56 -20.70
C LYS A 28 21.93 11.97 -20.96
N THR A 29 21.84 11.11 -21.98
CA THR A 29 20.62 10.35 -22.28
C THR A 29 20.87 8.87 -21.99
N TYR A 30 19.94 8.25 -21.27
CA TYR A 30 19.97 6.83 -20.95
C TYR A 30 18.73 6.14 -21.52
N LYS A 31 18.86 4.86 -21.86
CA LYS A 31 17.73 3.99 -22.21
C LYS A 31 17.52 2.98 -21.09
N LEU A 32 16.34 2.92 -20.51
CA LEU A 32 16.00 1.92 -19.51
C LEU A 32 15.71 0.59 -20.21
N ASN A 33 16.33 -0.49 -19.71
CA ASN A 33 16.22 -1.82 -20.30
C ASN A 33 15.10 -2.66 -19.70
N THR A 34 14.60 -2.26 -18.53
CA THR A 34 13.69 -3.05 -17.71
C THR A 34 12.40 -2.30 -17.48
N VAL A 35 11.36 -3.02 -17.05
CA VAL A 35 10.06 -2.41 -16.75
C VAL A 35 10.26 -1.29 -15.72
N THR A 36 9.85 -0.08 -16.11
CA THR A 36 10.07 1.13 -15.32
C THR A 36 8.81 1.51 -14.55
N TYR A 37 8.99 1.87 -13.28
CA TYR A 37 7.95 2.37 -12.39
C TYR A 37 7.24 3.62 -12.98
N GLY A 38 5.95 3.77 -12.70
CA GLY A 38 5.16 4.93 -13.14
C GLY A 38 4.63 4.82 -14.57
N THR A 39 5.02 3.81 -15.35
CA THR A 39 4.36 3.51 -16.62
C THR A 39 3.04 2.79 -16.38
N THR A 40 1.99 3.13 -17.13
CA THR A 40 0.64 2.54 -16.97
C THR A 40 0.64 1.03 -17.14
N SER A 41 1.53 0.49 -17.99
CA SER A 41 1.63 -0.95 -18.27
C SER A 41 2.49 -1.73 -17.28
N ALA A 42 3.31 -1.08 -16.44
CA ALA A 42 4.25 -1.77 -15.56
C ALA A 42 3.59 -2.78 -14.61
N PRO A 43 2.49 -2.45 -13.91
CA PRO A 43 1.83 -3.41 -13.03
C PRO A 43 1.36 -4.65 -13.78
N TYR A 44 0.72 -4.46 -14.94
CA TYR A 44 0.25 -5.56 -15.79
C TYR A 44 1.39 -6.48 -16.22
N LEU A 45 2.50 -5.91 -16.71
CA LEU A 45 3.65 -6.70 -17.16
C LEU A 45 4.27 -7.51 -16.01
N ALA A 46 4.35 -6.92 -14.82
CA ALA A 46 4.86 -7.62 -13.64
C ALA A 46 3.97 -8.77 -13.21
N THR A 47 2.66 -8.53 -13.08
CA THR A 47 1.68 -9.57 -12.76
C THR A 47 1.68 -10.68 -13.82
N ARG A 48 1.77 -10.33 -15.11
CA ARG A 48 1.83 -11.31 -16.21
C ARG A 48 3.06 -12.22 -16.12
N VAL A 49 4.21 -11.70 -15.69
CA VAL A 49 5.43 -12.49 -15.45
C VAL A 49 5.23 -13.46 -14.30
N LEU A 50 4.59 -13.04 -13.20
CA LEU A 50 4.26 -13.93 -12.09
C LEU A 50 3.32 -15.06 -12.53
N HIS A 51 2.27 -14.75 -13.31
CA HIS A 51 1.43 -15.80 -13.90
C HIS A 51 2.18 -16.72 -14.87
N GLN A 52 3.22 -16.23 -15.56
CA GLN A 52 4.07 -17.09 -16.38
C GLN A 52 4.90 -18.03 -15.51
N LEU A 53 5.51 -17.50 -14.44
CA LEU A 53 6.25 -18.28 -13.47
C LEU A 53 5.39 -19.39 -12.84
N VAL A 54 4.13 -19.11 -12.53
CA VAL A 54 3.17 -20.12 -12.06
C VAL A 54 2.96 -21.23 -13.11
N LYS A 55 2.88 -20.89 -14.40
CA LYS A 55 2.72 -21.88 -15.47
C LYS A 55 3.97 -22.73 -15.67
N ASP A 56 5.14 -22.12 -15.57
CA ASP A 56 6.41 -22.76 -15.89
C ASP A 56 6.93 -23.60 -14.71
N GLU A 57 6.80 -23.09 -13.47
CA GLU A 57 7.40 -23.66 -12.25
C GLU A 57 6.37 -24.11 -11.21
N GLY A 58 5.08 -23.85 -11.41
CA GLY A 58 4.04 -24.09 -10.39
C GLY A 58 3.83 -25.56 -10.02
N GLN A 59 4.27 -26.49 -10.86
CA GLN A 59 4.27 -27.93 -10.53
C GLN A 59 5.28 -28.27 -9.43
N CYS A 60 6.37 -27.52 -9.32
CA CYS A 60 7.40 -27.72 -8.29
C CYS A 60 7.04 -27.05 -6.97
N PHE A 61 6.14 -26.06 -7.00
CA PHE A 61 5.86 -25.14 -5.88
C PHE A 61 4.35 -24.87 -5.75
N HIS A 62 3.55 -25.90 -5.48
CA HIS A 62 2.08 -25.79 -5.52
C HIS A 62 1.49 -24.74 -4.57
N LEU A 63 2.04 -24.57 -3.35
CA LEU A 63 1.54 -23.55 -2.41
C LEU A 63 1.84 -22.14 -2.91
N ALA A 64 3.09 -21.94 -3.37
CA ALA A 64 3.49 -20.67 -3.95
C ALA A 64 2.71 -20.37 -5.25
N ALA A 65 2.41 -21.38 -6.06
CA ALA A 65 1.67 -21.23 -7.30
C ALA A 65 0.28 -20.61 -7.08
N THR A 66 -0.43 -21.07 -6.05
CA THR A 66 -1.72 -20.50 -5.64
C THR A 66 -1.56 -19.04 -5.23
N VAL A 67 -0.64 -18.75 -4.30
CA VAL A 67 -0.41 -17.40 -3.78
C VAL A 67 0.04 -16.42 -4.86
N LEU A 68 0.98 -16.82 -5.72
CA LEU A 68 1.46 -15.97 -6.82
C LEU A 68 0.35 -15.67 -7.85
N ALA A 69 -0.70 -16.49 -7.90
CA ALA A 69 -1.82 -16.30 -8.82
C ALA A 69 -2.97 -15.46 -8.23
N SER A 70 -3.18 -15.47 -6.91
CA SER A 70 -4.34 -14.82 -6.28
C SER A 70 -4.02 -13.76 -5.24
N ASP A 71 -2.87 -13.84 -4.56
CA ASP A 71 -2.61 -13.15 -3.29
C ASP A 71 -1.51 -12.07 -3.42
N ILE A 72 -1.31 -11.58 -4.64
CA ILE A 72 -0.35 -10.53 -4.95
C ILE A 72 -1.07 -9.25 -5.35
N TYR A 73 -0.66 -8.15 -4.70
CA TYR A 73 -1.05 -6.82 -5.10
C TYR A 73 0.20 -6.00 -5.43
N MET A 74 0.38 -5.70 -6.72
CA MET A 74 1.59 -5.04 -7.23
C MET A 74 2.87 -5.80 -6.81
N ASP A 75 3.67 -5.24 -5.91
CA ASP A 75 4.91 -5.79 -5.38
C ASP A 75 4.78 -6.43 -3.99
N ASP A 76 3.60 -6.39 -3.38
CA ASP A 76 3.33 -6.96 -2.06
C ASP A 76 2.60 -8.30 -2.16
N VAL A 77 2.98 -9.25 -1.30
CA VAL A 77 2.32 -10.55 -1.13
C VAL A 77 1.57 -10.56 0.20
N PHE A 78 0.26 -10.84 0.16
CA PHE A 78 -0.59 -10.90 1.36
C PHE A 78 -1.26 -12.26 1.45
N THR A 79 -0.63 -13.18 2.18
CA THR A 79 -1.09 -14.57 2.31
C THR A 79 -1.06 -15.03 3.76
N GLY A 80 -1.81 -16.10 4.04
CA GLY A 80 -1.79 -16.82 5.31
C GLY A 80 -1.91 -18.32 5.10
N GLY A 81 -2.18 -19.04 6.18
CA GLY A 81 -2.45 -20.47 6.21
C GLY A 81 -3.02 -20.87 7.56
N ASP A 82 -3.54 -22.10 7.67
CA ASP A 82 -4.27 -22.55 8.86
C ASP A 82 -3.32 -23.14 9.93
N SER A 83 -2.06 -23.38 9.57
CA SER A 83 -1.02 -23.88 10.49
C SER A 83 0.33 -23.18 10.28
N LEU A 84 1.15 -23.16 11.34
CA LEU A 84 2.50 -22.60 11.24
C LEU A 84 3.38 -23.38 10.28
N GLU A 85 3.20 -24.70 10.21
CA GLU A 85 3.94 -25.61 9.35
C GLU A 85 3.64 -25.34 7.88
N GLU A 86 2.35 -25.17 7.53
CA GLU A 86 1.93 -24.79 6.19
C GLU A 86 2.49 -23.44 5.76
N VAL A 87 2.41 -22.42 6.64
CA VAL A 87 2.93 -21.08 6.33
C VAL A 87 4.45 -21.10 6.15
N ARG A 88 5.19 -21.91 6.92
CA ARG A 88 6.64 -22.10 6.73
C ARG A 88 6.95 -22.71 5.37
N GLU A 89 6.25 -23.78 5.01
CA GLU A 89 6.46 -24.46 3.74
C GLU A 89 6.12 -23.52 2.57
N LEU A 90 5.01 -22.78 2.68
CA LEU A 90 4.62 -21.75 1.72
C LEU A 90 5.72 -20.68 1.56
N GLN A 91 6.29 -20.17 2.66
CA GLN A 91 7.38 -19.20 2.62
C GLN A 91 8.58 -19.74 1.84
N VAL A 92 9.01 -20.98 2.11
CA VAL A 92 10.13 -21.63 1.42
C VAL A 92 9.84 -21.78 -0.07
N GLN A 93 8.62 -22.22 -0.42
CA GLN A 93 8.21 -22.35 -1.83
C GLN A 93 8.17 -21.00 -2.55
N LEU A 94 7.68 -19.93 -1.90
CA LEU A 94 7.65 -18.58 -2.48
C LEU A 94 9.06 -18.07 -2.78
N ILE A 95 9.98 -18.18 -1.83
CA ILE A 95 11.38 -17.77 -1.99
C ILE A 95 12.01 -18.53 -3.17
N ARG A 96 11.84 -19.86 -3.21
CA ARG A 96 12.44 -20.70 -4.26
C ARG A 96 11.83 -20.44 -5.64
N SER A 97 10.51 -20.28 -5.72
CA SER A 97 9.81 -20.00 -6.97
C SER A 97 10.22 -18.64 -7.54
N LEU A 98 10.17 -17.58 -6.73
CA LEU A 98 10.55 -16.23 -7.17
C LEU A 98 12.05 -16.12 -7.51
N ALA A 99 12.91 -16.87 -6.82
CA ALA A 99 14.32 -16.96 -7.17
C ALA A 99 14.55 -17.51 -8.60
N ARG A 100 13.65 -18.37 -9.13
CA ARG A 100 13.71 -18.82 -10.54
C ARG A 100 13.51 -17.66 -11.52
N ALA A 101 12.76 -16.63 -11.13
CA ALA A 101 12.57 -15.40 -11.90
C ALA A 101 13.59 -14.29 -11.53
N GLY A 102 14.61 -14.60 -10.72
CA GLY A 102 15.57 -13.61 -10.21
C GLY A 102 14.96 -12.58 -9.27
N MET A 103 13.79 -12.87 -8.70
CA MET A 103 13.07 -11.99 -7.78
C MET A 103 13.31 -12.44 -6.34
N GLU A 104 13.66 -11.49 -5.48
CA GLU A 104 13.86 -11.70 -4.06
C GLU A 104 12.74 -11.03 -3.27
N LEU A 105 12.13 -11.76 -2.34
CA LEU A 105 11.17 -11.21 -1.39
C LEU A 105 11.92 -10.61 -0.21
N HIS A 106 11.49 -9.43 0.20
CA HIS A 106 12.03 -8.72 1.34
C HIS A 106 10.91 -8.18 2.24
N LYS A 107 11.26 -7.68 3.42
CA LYS A 107 10.40 -7.02 4.40
C LYS A 107 9.29 -7.95 4.91
N TRP A 108 9.64 -9.19 5.22
CA TRP A 108 8.70 -10.13 5.80
C TRP A 108 8.13 -9.61 7.12
N ARG A 109 6.81 -9.75 7.28
CA ARG A 109 6.05 -9.38 8.48
C ARG A 109 5.03 -10.48 8.77
N THR A 110 4.89 -10.85 10.04
CA THR A 110 4.03 -11.96 10.45
C THR A 110 3.49 -11.76 11.88
N ASN A 111 2.25 -12.18 12.08
CA ASN A 111 1.61 -12.25 13.40
C ASN A 111 2.03 -13.49 14.21
N ALA A 112 2.69 -14.47 13.58
CA ALA A 112 3.27 -15.61 14.27
C ALA A 112 4.71 -15.32 14.69
N SER A 113 4.94 -15.06 15.97
CA SER A 113 6.28 -14.83 16.55
C SER A 113 7.28 -15.95 16.19
N ASN A 114 6.82 -17.20 16.14
CA ASN A 114 7.63 -18.40 15.85
C ASN A 114 8.14 -18.49 14.40
N LEU A 115 7.67 -17.62 13.49
CA LEU A 115 8.16 -17.53 12.11
C LEU A 115 9.22 -16.44 11.93
N ARG A 116 9.41 -15.56 12.92
CA ARG A 116 10.32 -14.41 12.82
C ARG A 116 11.79 -14.80 12.85
N SER A 117 12.16 -15.84 13.59
CA SER A 117 13.56 -16.26 13.78
C SER A 117 14.23 -16.76 12.50
N ASN A 118 13.44 -17.16 11.49
CA ASN A 118 13.93 -17.77 10.26
C ASN A 118 14.04 -16.78 9.10
N ILE A 119 13.45 -15.58 9.24
CA ILE A 119 13.68 -14.48 8.32
C ILE A 119 15.04 -13.93 8.72
N SER A 120 16.10 -14.34 8.00
CA SER A 120 17.45 -13.82 8.19
C SER A 120 17.40 -12.31 8.40
N GLU A 121 18.23 -11.79 9.31
CA GLU A 121 18.40 -10.36 9.60
C GLU A 121 18.51 -9.54 8.32
N GLU A 122 17.36 -9.15 7.76
CA GLU A 122 17.33 -8.32 6.59
C GLU A 122 17.90 -6.99 7.01
N LYS A 123 18.93 -6.55 6.30
CA LYS A 123 19.40 -5.16 6.32
C LYS A 123 18.20 -4.30 5.98
N GLU A 124 17.55 -3.79 7.00
CA GLU A 124 16.47 -2.83 6.89
C GLU A 124 17.07 -1.61 6.21
N TYR A 125 16.91 -1.50 4.88
CA TYR A 125 17.24 -0.28 4.15
C TYR A 125 16.22 0.77 4.59
N SER A 126 16.51 1.43 5.70
CA SER A 126 15.66 2.42 6.35
C SER A 126 15.69 3.73 5.56
N PHE A 127 14.85 3.81 4.53
CA PHE A 127 14.53 5.09 3.90
C PHE A 127 13.31 5.79 4.54
N SER A 128 12.75 5.24 5.61
CA SER A 128 11.65 5.86 6.36
C SER A 128 11.76 5.60 7.87
N CYS A 129 11.83 6.68 8.64
CA CYS A 129 11.95 6.70 10.11
C CYS A 129 10.58 6.47 10.80
N SER A 130 9.87 5.41 10.44
CA SER A 130 8.64 5.02 11.13
C SER A 130 8.59 3.52 11.31
N SER A 131 8.54 3.06 12.55
CA SER A 131 8.28 1.67 12.97
C SER A 131 6.90 1.14 12.54
N GLU A 132 6.12 1.95 11.84
CA GLU A 132 4.76 1.69 11.39
C GLU A 132 4.77 0.83 10.11
N THR A 133 4.23 -0.39 10.20
CA THR A 133 4.02 -1.25 9.03
C THR A 133 2.69 -0.88 8.38
N LYS A 134 2.69 -0.73 7.06
CA LYS A 134 1.47 -0.52 6.26
C LYS A 134 1.19 -1.74 5.41
N ALA A 135 -0.08 -2.16 5.38
CA ALA A 135 -0.61 -3.14 4.44
C ALA A 135 -1.58 -2.41 3.49
N LEU A 136 -1.27 -2.39 2.20
CA LEU A 136 -2.07 -1.71 1.16
C LEU A 136 -2.36 -0.23 1.46
N GLY A 137 -1.51 0.43 2.26
CA GLY A 137 -1.64 1.84 2.65
C GLY A 137 -2.38 2.10 3.98
N ILE A 138 -2.97 1.08 4.62
CA ILE A 138 -3.52 1.15 5.99
C ILE A 138 -2.46 0.68 6.99
N LEU A 139 -2.45 1.23 8.20
CA LEU A 139 -1.56 0.74 9.27
C LEU A 139 -2.00 -0.64 9.74
N TRP A 140 -1.05 -1.56 9.79
CA TRP A 140 -1.27 -2.90 10.31
C TRP A 140 -0.28 -3.17 11.44
N ASP A 141 -0.82 -3.45 12.62
CA ASP A 141 -0.04 -4.01 13.72
C ASP A 141 -0.06 -5.54 13.59
N HIS A 142 1.05 -6.10 13.14
CA HIS A 142 1.21 -7.53 12.99
C HIS A 142 1.23 -8.27 14.32
N ILE A 143 1.52 -7.63 15.46
CA ILE A 143 1.53 -8.32 16.77
C ILE A 143 0.10 -8.57 17.24
N THR A 144 -0.76 -7.56 17.17
CA THR A 144 -2.16 -7.66 17.59
C THR A 144 -3.09 -8.14 16.46
N ASP A 145 -2.58 -8.22 15.24
CA ASP A 145 -3.31 -8.54 14.00
C ASP A 145 -4.50 -7.61 13.74
N CYS A 146 -4.27 -6.32 13.96
CA CYS A 146 -5.31 -5.29 13.83
C CYS A 146 -4.91 -4.19 12.83
N PHE A 147 -5.90 -3.70 12.11
CA PHE A 147 -5.80 -2.46 11.37
C PHE A 147 -6.01 -1.26 12.29
N SER A 148 -5.22 -0.23 12.05
CA SER A 148 -5.33 1.07 12.70
C SER A 148 -5.25 2.20 11.68
N PHE A 149 -5.57 3.41 12.13
CA PHE A 149 -5.59 4.59 11.29
C PHE A 149 -4.77 5.69 11.94
N LYS A 150 -4.18 6.57 11.14
CA LYS A 150 -3.46 7.74 11.63
C LYS A 150 -3.84 8.94 10.81
N VAL A 151 -4.65 9.79 11.42
CA VAL A 151 -5.15 11.03 10.86
C VAL A 151 -4.59 12.18 11.70
N LEU A 152 -3.86 13.06 11.03
CA LEU A 152 -3.35 14.32 11.59
C LEU A 152 -4.02 15.46 10.84
N PRO A 153 -5.20 15.91 11.29
CA PRO A 153 -5.94 16.92 10.55
C PRO A 153 -5.31 18.30 10.74
N SER A 154 -5.37 19.12 9.70
CA SER A 154 -5.00 20.54 9.77
C SER A 154 -6.09 21.34 10.49
N PRO A 155 -5.74 22.26 11.41
CA PRO A 155 -6.71 23.06 12.17
C PRO A 155 -7.32 24.21 11.37
N GLN A 156 -7.03 24.33 10.06
CA GLN A 156 -7.54 25.42 9.25
C GLN A 156 -9.06 25.26 8.97
N ASN A 157 -9.80 26.35 9.16
CA ASN A 157 -11.25 26.41 8.99
C ASN A 157 -11.64 26.99 7.63
N THR A 158 -11.17 26.36 6.54
CA THR A 158 -11.57 26.70 5.17
C THR A 158 -12.14 25.48 4.47
N LYS A 159 -12.99 25.70 3.45
CA LYS A 159 -13.52 24.61 2.63
C LYS A 159 -12.39 23.76 2.00
N ARG A 160 -11.29 24.40 1.58
CA ARG A 160 -10.10 23.71 1.05
C ARG A 160 -9.42 22.83 2.10
N ALA A 161 -9.18 23.37 3.29
CA ALA A 161 -8.52 22.61 4.36
C ALA A 161 -9.37 21.41 4.79
N LEU A 162 -10.69 21.59 4.88
CA LEU A 162 -11.62 20.53 5.16
C LEU A 162 -11.57 19.42 4.11
N LEU A 163 -11.67 19.76 2.82
CA LEU A 163 -11.54 18.79 1.74
C LEU A 163 -10.20 18.05 1.80
N SER A 164 -9.12 18.78 2.08
CA SER A 164 -7.79 18.19 2.26
C SER A 164 -7.74 17.22 3.45
N ASN A 165 -8.39 17.53 4.57
CA ASN A 165 -8.48 16.63 5.72
C ASN A 165 -9.30 15.37 5.39
N ILE A 166 -10.41 15.49 4.65
CA ILE A 166 -11.19 14.34 4.17
C ILE A 166 -10.33 13.45 3.27
N ALA A 167 -9.64 14.05 2.30
CA ALA A 167 -8.83 13.32 1.32
C ALA A 167 -7.64 12.58 1.96
N ARG A 168 -7.20 12.99 3.16
CA ARG A 168 -6.18 12.28 3.95
C ARG A 168 -6.69 11.00 4.60
N ILE A 169 -8.00 10.82 4.74
CA ILE A 169 -8.59 9.60 5.30
C ILE A 169 -8.55 8.53 4.20
N PHE A 170 -7.53 7.68 4.26
CA PHE A 170 -7.35 6.57 3.35
C PHE A 170 -8.03 5.32 3.93
N ASP A 171 -9.09 4.85 3.28
CA ASP A 171 -9.92 3.73 3.73
C ASP A 171 -10.35 2.85 2.54
N PRO A 172 -9.43 2.04 1.98
CA PRO A 172 -9.72 1.17 0.84
C PRO A 172 -10.74 0.07 1.15
N PHE A 173 -10.90 -0.31 2.42
CA PHE A 173 -11.83 -1.37 2.85
C PHE A 173 -13.21 -0.83 3.27
N GLY A 174 -13.39 0.49 3.38
CA GLY A 174 -14.64 1.09 3.83
C GLY A 174 -14.92 0.94 5.33
N LEU A 175 -13.89 0.63 6.14
CA LEU A 175 -14.00 0.42 7.59
C LEU A 175 -14.41 1.70 8.34
N LEU A 176 -14.06 2.87 7.79
CA LEU A 176 -14.45 4.19 8.27
C LEU A 176 -15.64 4.76 7.50
N GLY A 177 -16.38 3.92 6.77
CA GLY A 177 -17.53 4.31 5.95
C GLY A 177 -18.51 5.26 6.65
N PRO A 178 -18.95 5.00 7.89
CA PRO A 178 -19.83 5.91 8.64
C PRO A 178 -19.21 7.29 8.88
N VAL A 179 -17.93 7.34 9.25
CA VAL A 179 -17.19 8.60 9.46
C VAL A 179 -17.11 9.38 8.16
N ILE A 180 -16.64 8.75 7.08
CA ILE A 180 -16.48 9.38 5.77
C ILE A 180 -17.82 9.90 5.25
N THR A 181 -18.90 9.17 5.49
CA THR A 181 -20.25 9.56 5.10
C THR A 181 -20.68 10.85 5.79
N VAL A 182 -20.53 10.92 7.12
CA VAL A 182 -20.89 12.14 7.88
C VAL A 182 -20.11 13.35 7.40
N VAL A 183 -18.79 13.19 7.17
CA VAL A 183 -17.97 14.31 6.71
C VAL A 183 -18.28 14.72 5.26
N LYS A 184 -18.64 13.75 4.39
CA LYS A 184 -19.12 14.06 3.02
C LYS A 184 -20.47 14.79 3.02
N ILE A 185 -21.39 14.44 3.92
CA ILE A 185 -22.66 15.17 4.11
C ILE A 185 -22.37 16.61 4.55
N PHE A 186 -21.44 16.80 5.48
CA PHE A 186 -21.02 18.14 5.91
C PHE A 186 -20.41 18.95 4.75
N LEU A 187 -19.51 18.33 3.97
CA LEU A 187 -18.94 18.95 2.77
C LEU A 187 -20.04 19.36 1.78
N GLN A 188 -21.07 18.51 1.57
CA GLN A 188 -22.24 18.85 0.76
C GLN A 188 -22.99 20.08 1.26
N ARG A 189 -23.14 20.26 2.58
CA ARG A 189 -23.74 21.47 3.17
C ARG A 189 -22.91 22.71 2.86
N LEU A 190 -21.58 22.65 2.99
CA LEU A 190 -20.70 23.77 2.65
C LEU A 190 -20.85 24.21 1.18
N TRP A 191 -21.02 23.26 0.27
CA TRP A 191 -21.28 23.57 -1.14
C TRP A 191 -22.57 24.38 -1.35
N LYS A 192 -23.62 24.13 -0.55
CA LYS A 192 -24.89 24.86 -0.62
C LYS A 192 -24.78 26.30 -0.12
N LEU A 193 -23.81 26.58 0.75
CA LEU A 193 -23.54 27.94 1.26
C LEU A 193 -22.85 28.84 0.24
N LYS A 194 -22.34 28.29 -0.86
CA LYS A 194 -21.64 29.01 -1.93
C LYS A 194 -20.43 29.85 -1.45
N ILE A 195 -19.82 29.47 -0.33
CA ILE A 195 -18.54 30.04 0.12
C ILE A 195 -17.39 29.64 -0.82
N ASP A 196 -16.37 30.47 -0.97
CA ASP A 196 -15.20 30.15 -1.77
C ASP A 196 -14.25 29.17 -1.07
N TRP A 197 -13.23 28.69 -1.80
CA TRP A 197 -12.32 27.65 -1.31
C TRP A 197 -11.51 28.05 -0.09
N ASN A 198 -11.09 29.32 -0.04
CA ASN A 198 -10.19 29.84 0.98
C ASN A 198 -10.92 30.70 2.01
N ASP A 199 -12.24 30.88 1.86
CA ASP A 199 -13.05 31.61 2.82
C ASP A 199 -13.10 30.85 4.13
N SER A 200 -13.10 31.62 5.22
CA SER A 200 -13.40 31.08 6.54
C SER A 200 -14.81 30.51 6.56
N LEU A 201 -14.98 29.36 7.22
CA LEU A 201 -16.31 28.81 7.46
C LEU A 201 -17.13 29.78 8.32
N PRO A 202 -18.45 29.92 8.08
CA PRO A 202 -19.32 30.65 8.99
C PRO A 202 -19.29 30.03 10.39
N GLU A 203 -19.59 30.82 11.41
CA GLU A 203 -19.41 30.46 12.84
C GLU A 203 -20.02 29.10 13.20
N ARG A 204 -21.27 28.87 12.81
CA ARG A 204 -21.97 27.60 13.04
C ARG A 204 -21.23 26.40 12.43
N GLU A 205 -20.86 26.49 11.16
CA GLU A 205 -20.14 25.44 10.45
C GLU A 205 -18.72 25.25 11.00
N ALA A 206 -18.06 26.32 11.43
CA ALA A 206 -16.74 26.25 12.05
C ALA A 206 -16.79 25.49 13.39
N GLU A 207 -17.79 25.76 14.24
CA GLU A 207 -18.00 25.02 15.49
C GLU A 207 -18.32 23.54 15.25
N GLU A 208 -19.21 23.25 14.28
CA GLU A 208 -19.50 21.86 13.89
C GLU A 208 -18.23 21.16 13.38
N TRP A 209 -17.42 21.84 12.56
CA TRP A 209 -16.17 21.30 12.04
C TRP A 209 -15.12 21.05 13.11
N GLU A 210 -14.97 21.94 14.09
CA GLU A 210 -14.05 21.76 15.21
C GLU A 210 -14.42 20.52 16.05
N LYS A 211 -15.72 20.30 16.29
CA LYS A 211 -16.20 19.07 16.94
C LYS A 211 -15.82 17.83 16.14
N PHE A 212 -15.93 17.89 14.80
CA PHE A 212 -15.47 16.80 13.93
C PHE A 212 -13.97 16.59 13.99
N LEU A 213 -13.16 17.64 13.97
CA LEU A 213 -11.69 17.53 14.07
C LEU A 213 -11.26 16.83 15.36
N ASN A 214 -11.91 17.15 16.47
CA ASN A 214 -11.68 16.49 17.75
C ASN A 214 -12.08 15.00 17.71
N PHE A 215 -13.23 14.68 17.10
CA PHE A 215 -13.66 13.30 16.91
C PHE A 215 -12.76 12.51 15.95
N LEU A 216 -12.23 13.14 14.89
CA LEU A 216 -11.29 12.51 13.97
C LEU A 216 -10.02 12.05 14.68
N HIS A 217 -9.63 12.69 15.79
CA HIS A 217 -8.52 12.23 16.60
C HIS A 217 -8.79 10.87 17.27
N SER A 218 -10.05 10.56 17.60
CA SER A 218 -10.46 9.28 18.16
C SER A 218 -10.32 8.12 17.17
N ILE A 219 -10.30 8.39 15.86
CA ILE A 219 -10.03 7.37 14.83
C ILE A 219 -8.64 6.77 15.00
N ASN A 220 -7.69 7.53 15.54
CA ASN A 220 -6.34 7.06 15.81
C ASN A 220 -6.27 5.99 16.91
N GLN A 221 -7.36 5.82 17.67
CA GLN A 221 -7.50 4.81 18.72
C GLN A 221 -8.26 3.57 18.23
N LEU A 222 -8.78 3.59 17.00
CA LEU A 222 -9.49 2.42 16.45
C LEU A 222 -8.50 1.29 16.20
N CYS A 223 -8.89 0.13 16.70
CA CYS A 223 -8.21 -1.15 16.55
C CYS A 223 -9.23 -2.13 15.99
N ILE A 224 -9.14 -2.40 14.68
CA ILE A 224 -10.09 -3.26 13.98
C ILE A 224 -9.39 -4.58 13.67
N PRO A 225 -9.87 -5.72 14.20
CA PRO A 225 -9.30 -7.02 13.87
C PRO A 225 -9.25 -7.23 12.35
N ARG A 226 -8.11 -7.67 11.83
CA ARG A 226 -7.95 -7.95 10.40
C ARG A 226 -8.80 -9.14 9.96
N HIS A 227 -8.95 -10.14 10.83
CA HIS A 227 -9.72 -11.34 10.56
C HIS A 227 -11.20 -11.15 10.93
N VAL A 228 -12.09 -11.74 10.14
CA VAL A 228 -13.52 -11.83 10.44
C VAL A 228 -13.83 -13.29 10.72
N LEU A 229 -14.17 -13.62 11.96
CA LEU A 229 -14.71 -14.92 12.32
C LEU A 229 -16.23 -14.86 12.18
N CYS A 230 -16.78 -15.55 11.18
CA CYS A 230 -18.21 -15.85 11.17
C CYS A 230 -18.45 -16.99 12.17
N GLU A 231 -18.78 -16.65 13.42
CA GLU A 231 -19.09 -17.67 14.43
C GLU A 231 -20.38 -18.44 14.11
N PHE A 232 -21.22 -17.95 13.19
CA PHE A 232 -22.44 -18.62 12.72
C PHE A 232 -22.67 -18.32 11.23
N PRO A 233 -22.41 -19.27 10.31
CA PRO A 233 -22.71 -19.14 8.89
C PRO A 233 -24.20 -19.28 8.55
#